data_AF-A0A0N4UPH2-F1
#
_entry.id   AF-A0A0N4UPH2-F1
#
_cell.length_a   1.000
_cell.length_b   1.000
_cell.length_c   1.000
_cell.angle_alpha   90.00
_cell.angle_beta   90.00
_cell.angle_gamma   90.00
#
_symmetry.space_group_name_H-M   'P 1'
#
loop_
_entity.id
_entity.type
_entity.pdbx_description
1 polymer ?
#
loop_
_entity_poly.entity_id
_entity_poly.type
_entity_poly.pdbx_seq_one_letter_code
_entity_poly.pdbx_strand_id
1 'polypeptide(L)'
;MKHRIKEKQATISMLGHNPFNTGSNIIFTCENQGQQPVRWFKNGFILDYDIENNSRMKVNLSTLFIAEIYGNGRLLTISDVLESDSGLYSCAAGPTAILSKSLAVNVTGMRFIDFSV
;
A
#
# COMPACT_ATOMS: atom_id res chain seq x y z
N MET A 1 0.97 -30.70 -22.53
CA MET A 1 0.37 -29.95 -21.41
C MET A 1 1.24 -28.75 -21.07
N LYS A 2 0.86 -27.52 -21.48
CA LYS A 2 1.52 -26.30 -20.94
C LYS A 2 1.07 -26.16 -19.49
N HIS A 3 1.97 -26.41 -18.54
CA HIS A 3 1.71 -26.04 -17.15
C HIS A 3 1.51 -24.53 -17.15
N ARG A 4 0.28 -24.06 -16.97
CA ARG A 4 0.02 -22.68 -16.54
C ARG A 4 0.58 -22.61 -15.13
N ILE A 5 1.89 -22.38 -15.02
CA ILE A 5 2.46 -21.84 -13.81
C ILE A 5 1.74 -20.50 -13.69
N LYS A 6 0.71 -20.45 -12.85
CA LYS A 6 0.16 -19.18 -12.42
C LYS A 6 1.34 -18.49 -11.76
N GLU A 7 1.94 -17.54 -12.47
CA GLU A 7 2.94 -16.67 -11.90
C GLU A 7 2.36 -16.16 -10.58
N LYS A 8 3.10 -16.35 -9.50
CA LYS A 8 2.69 -15.96 -8.16
C LYS A 8 2.68 -14.44 -8.10
N GLN A 9 1.61 -13.83 -8.60
CA GLN A 9 1.45 -12.39 -8.58
C GLN A 9 1.23 -11.94 -7.15
N ALA A 10 1.92 -10.87 -6.76
CA ALA A 10 1.67 -10.23 -5.48
C ALA A 10 0.25 -9.66 -5.44
N THR A 11 -0.35 -9.64 -4.26
CA THR A 11 -1.65 -9.03 -4.05
C THR A 11 -1.52 -7.87 -3.07
N ILE A 12 -1.96 -6.69 -3.50
CA ILE A 12 -2.06 -5.51 -2.63
C ILE A 12 -3.43 -5.47 -1.98
N SER A 13 -3.48 -5.11 -0.70
CA SER A 13 -4.70 -4.76 0.01
C SER A 13 -4.45 -3.57 0.92
N MET A 14 -5.53 -2.89 1.35
CA MET A 14 -5.46 -1.77 2.28
C MET A 14 -6.28 -2.05 3.54
N LEU A 15 -5.81 -1.52 4.65
CA LEU A 15 -6.55 -1.48 5.91
C LEU A 15 -7.24 -0.12 6.02
N GLY A 16 -8.52 -0.13 6.38
CA GLY A 16 -9.35 1.07 6.51
C GLY A 16 -10.32 1.24 5.34
N HIS A 17 -10.98 2.40 5.30
CA HIS A 17 -12.00 2.73 4.29
C HIS A 17 -11.50 3.84 3.39
N ASN A 18 -11.65 3.64 2.07
CA ASN A 18 -11.41 4.65 1.06
C ASN A 18 -12.74 5.41 0.80
N PRO A 19 -12.80 6.75 0.82
CA PRO A 19 -11.70 7.71 0.97
C PRO A 19 -11.19 7.86 2.40
N PHE A 20 -9.91 8.23 2.51
CA PHE A 20 -9.26 8.59 3.77
C PHE A 20 -9.32 10.10 4.01
N ASN A 21 -9.26 10.50 5.28
CA ASN A 21 -9.13 11.91 5.64
C ASN A 21 -7.67 12.31 5.76
N THR A 22 -7.34 13.53 5.38
CA THR A 22 -6.04 14.14 5.70
C THR A 22 -5.74 14.01 7.19
N GLY A 23 -4.50 13.68 7.52
CA GLY A 23 -4.03 13.43 8.90
C GLY A 23 -4.26 12.02 9.42
N SER A 24 -4.98 11.17 8.68
CA SER A 24 -5.13 9.75 9.03
C SER A 24 -3.89 8.92 8.64
N ASN A 25 -3.94 7.62 8.90
CA ASN A 25 -2.91 6.67 8.47
C ASN A 25 -3.49 5.69 7.46
N ILE A 26 -2.72 5.37 6.42
CA ILE A 26 -3.04 4.32 5.44
C ILE A 26 -2.02 3.20 5.62
N ILE A 27 -2.51 1.97 5.74
CA ILE A 27 -1.67 0.78 5.80
C ILE A 27 -2.01 -0.09 4.60
N PHE A 28 -1.02 -0.34 3.76
CA PHE A 28 -1.08 -1.32 2.69
C PHE A 28 -0.39 -2.60 3.14
N THR A 29 -0.91 -3.74 2.68
CA THR A 29 -0.24 -5.03 2.75
C THR A 29 0.03 -5.54 1.34
N CYS A 30 1.19 -6.14 1.16
CA CYS A 30 1.57 -6.85 -0.06
C CYS A 30 1.79 -8.31 0.28
N GLU A 31 0.82 -9.16 -0.03
CA GLU A 31 0.96 -10.61 0.08
C GLU A 31 1.89 -11.08 -1.04
N ASN A 32 3.10 -11.48 -0.66
CA ASN A 32 4.21 -11.77 -1.56
C ASN A 32 4.45 -13.27 -1.78
N GLN A 33 3.64 -14.14 -1.17
CA GLN A 33 3.76 -15.60 -1.26
C GLN A 33 5.19 -16.13 -1.00
N GLY A 34 5.94 -15.46 -0.11
CA GLY A 34 7.33 -15.78 0.22
C GLY A 34 8.39 -15.22 -0.73
N GLN A 35 8.01 -14.51 -1.79
CA GLN A 35 8.96 -13.91 -2.73
C GLN A 35 9.55 -12.59 -2.20
N GLN A 36 10.85 -12.37 -2.43
CA GLN A 36 11.56 -11.16 -2.03
C GLN A 36 12.47 -10.67 -3.17
N PRO A 37 12.77 -9.36 -3.26
CA PRO A 37 12.29 -8.27 -2.41
C PRO A 37 10.82 -7.89 -2.71
N VAL A 38 10.21 -7.07 -1.84
CA VAL A 38 8.94 -6.40 -2.12
C VAL A 38 9.22 -4.95 -2.44
N ARG A 39 8.63 -4.44 -3.53
CA ARG A 39 8.71 -3.04 -3.94
C ARG A 39 7.32 -2.43 -4.04
N TRP A 40 7.23 -1.13 -3.76
CA TRP A 40 5.97 -0.39 -3.77
C TRP A 40 5.99 0.67 -4.85
N PHE A 41 4.83 0.90 -5.44
CA PHE A 41 4.66 1.83 -6.54
C PHE A 41 3.45 2.71 -6.31
N LYS A 42 3.55 3.98 -6.73
CA LYS A 42 2.45 4.92 -6.81
C LYS A 42 2.41 5.52 -8.21
N ASN A 43 1.25 5.42 -8.86
CA ASN A 43 1.05 5.89 -10.23
C ASN A 43 2.11 5.31 -11.21
N GLY A 44 2.55 4.07 -10.97
CA GLY A 44 3.58 3.39 -11.77
C GLY A 44 5.03 3.75 -11.42
N PHE A 45 5.27 4.73 -10.53
CA PHE A 45 6.61 5.11 -10.08
C PHE A 45 6.97 4.37 -8.80
N ILE A 46 8.22 3.93 -8.71
CA ILE A 46 8.75 3.24 -7.52
C ILE A 46 8.88 4.23 -6.35
N LEU A 47 8.50 3.78 -5.15
CA LEU A 47 8.49 4.60 -3.92
C LEU A 47 9.77 4.48 -3.08
N ASP A 48 10.81 3.79 -3.54
CA ASP A 48 12.02 3.53 -2.72
C ASP A 48 12.63 4.83 -2.18
N TYR A 49 12.74 5.87 -3.02
CA TYR A 49 13.24 7.18 -2.60
C TYR A 49 12.32 7.85 -1.57
N ASP A 50 11.01 7.82 -1.79
CA ASP A 50 10.03 8.39 -0.85
C ASP A 50 10.07 7.66 0.50
N ILE A 51 10.17 6.33 0.49
CA ILE A 51 10.25 5.51 1.71
C ILE A 51 11.51 5.84 2.52
N GLU A 52 12.64 6.10 1.85
CA GLU A 52 13.90 6.44 2.51
C GLU A 52 13.92 7.89 3.04
N ASN A 53 13.29 8.83 2.35
CA ASN A 53 13.43 10.28 2.62
C ASN A 53 12.19 10.93 3.24
N ASN A 54 11.03 10.27 3.24
CA ASN A 54 9.80 10.76 3.84
C ASN A 54 9.55 10.04 5.17
N SER A 55 9.63 10.79 6.28
CA SER A 55 9.39 10.26 7.62
C SER A 55 8.00 9.64 7.81
N ARG A 56 7.01 10.06 7.01
CA ARG A 56 5.64 9.54 7.02
C ARG A 56 5.52 8.14 6.43
N MET A 57 6.47 7.71 5.60
CA MET A 57 6.44 6.41 4.94
C MET A 57 7.35 5.41 5.65
N LYS A 58 6.80 4.25 6.02
CA LYS A 58 7.54 3.16 6.69
C LYS A 58 7.15 1.81 6.12
N VAL A 59 8.15 0.96 5.88
CA VAL A 59 7.95 -0.44 5.48
C VAL A 59 8.28 -1.35 6.65
N ASN A 60 7.33 -2.23 7.00
CA ASN A 60 7.45 -3.17 8.12
C ASN A 60 7.05 -4.59 7.68
N LEU A 61 7.27 -5.58 8.55
CA LEU A 61 6.65 -6.90 8.43
C LEU A 61 5.21 -6.86 8.93
N SER A 62 4.33 -7.66 8.32
CA SER A 62 2.97 -7.86 8.83
C SER A 62 3.00 -8.44 10.24
N THR A 63 2.18 -7.89 11.14
CA THR A 63 1.96 -8.46 12.48
C THR A 63 1.00 -9.65 12.39
N LEU A 64 0.96 -10.51 13.40
CA LEU A 64 0.10 -11.70 13.41
C LEU A 64 -1.38 -11.34 13.13
N PHE A 65 -1.90 -10.30 13.78
CA PHE A 65 -3.27 -9.83 13.57
C PHE A 65 -3.55 -9.39 12.12
N ILE A 66 -2.64 -8.63 11.50
CA ILE A 66 -2.80 -8.19 10.12
C ILE A 66 -2.66 -9.38 9.16
N ALA A 67 -1.78 -10.33 9.48
CA ALA A 67 -1.56 -11.52 8.68
C ALA A 67 -2.77 -12.48 8.66
N GLU A 68 -3.53 -12.58 9.75
CA GLU A 68 -4.76 -13.38 9.80
C GLU A 68 -5.85 -12.82 8.87
N ILE A 69 -5.90 -11.49 8.70
CA ILE A 69 -6.95 -10.83 7.90
C ILE A 69 -6.52 -10.65 6.44
N TYR A 70 -5.26 -10.29 6.20
CA TYR A 70 -4.77 -9.87 4.90
C TYR A 70 -3.56 -10.66 4.38
N GLY A 71 -3.15 -11.72 5.08
CA GLY A 71 -2.02 -12.56 4.70
C GLY A 71 -0.66 -12.05 5.19
N ASN A 72 0.31 -12.96 5.23
CA ASN A 72 1.69 -12.65 5.54
C ASN A 72 2.31 -11.83 4.39
N GLY A 73 2.88 -10.67 4.73
CA GLY A 73 3.40 -9.74 3.73
C GLY A 73 4.26 -8.65 4.31
N ARG A 74 4.67 -7.73 3.44
CA ARG A 74 5.25 -6.45 3.86
C ARG A 74 4.13 -5.43 3.99
N LEU A 75 4.24 -4.58 4.99
CA LEU A 75 3.35 -3.46 5.20
C LEU A 75 4.02 -2.18 4.72
N LEU A 76 3.30 -1.35 3.96
CA LEU A 76 3.64 0.04 3.76
C LEU A 76 2.66 0.88 4.57
N THR A 77 3.17 1.64 5.53
CA THR A 77 2.39 2.62 6.29
C THR A 77 2.72 4.01 5.79
N ILE A 78 1.69 4.80 5.48
CA ILE A 78 1.78 6.23 5.25
C ILE A 78 1.01 6.89 6.39
N SER A 79 1.72 7.57 7.30
CA SER A 79 1.11 8.31 8.40
C SER A 79 0.84 9.75 8.03
N ASP A 80 -0.07 10.42 8.74
CA ASP A 80 -0.37 11.85 8.53
C ASP A 80 -0.59 12.15 7.04
N VAL A 81 -1.53 11.42 6.43
CA VAL A 81 -1.71 11.42 4.98
C VAL A 81 -2.18 12.78 4.48
N LEU A 82 -1.72 13.15 3.28
CA LEU A 82 -2.06 14.39 2.59
C LEU A 82 -2.92 14.08 1.37
N GLU A 83 -3.67 15.06 0.86
CA GLU A 83 -4.44 14.88 -0.38
C GLU A 83 -3.55 14.44 -1.56
N SER A 84 -2.30 14.91 -1.58
CA SER A 84 -1.29 14.53 -2.57
C SER A 84 -0.85 13.06 -2.48
N ASP A 85 -1.15 12.35 -1.38
CA ASP A 85 -0.94 10.91 -1.26
C ASP A 85 -1.98 10.11 -2.06
N SER A 86 -3.04 10.73 -2.57
CA SER A 86 -3.98 10.07 -3.49
C SER A 86 -3.27 9.51 -4.72
N GLY A 87 -3.76 8.38 -5.24
CA GLY A 87 -3.21 7.76 -6.43
C GLY A 87 -3.50 6.27 -6.55
N LEU A 88 -2.85 5.65 -7.53
CA LEU A 88 -2.92 4.21 -7.79
C LEU A 88 -1.70 3.52 -7.16
N TYR A 89 -1.93 2.71 -6.14
CA TYR A 89 -0.88 1.98 -5.45
C TYR A 89 -0.80 0.54 -5.94
N SER A 90 0.41 0.04 -6.15
CA SER A 90 0.64 -1.38 -6.45
C SER A 90 1.92 -1.85 -5.75
N CYS A 91 2.08 -3.17 -5.65
CA CYS A 91 3.31 -3.76 -5.14
C CYS A 91 3.82 -4.84 -6.09
N ALA A 92 5.11 -5.12 -6.03
CA ALA A 92 5.72 -6.22 -6.74
C ALA A 92 6.52 -7.08 -5.76
N ALA A 93 6.55 -8.38 -6.00
CA ALA A 93 7.35 -9.32 -5.21
C ALA A 93 8.25 -10.17 -6.09
N GLY A 94 9.44 -10.49 -5.56
CA GLY A 94 10.37 -11.40 -6.20
C GLY A 94 11.26 -10.76 -7.27
N PRO A 95 12.18 -11.54 -7.86
CA PRO A 95 13.17 -11.05 -8.82
C PRO A 95 12.55 -10.59 -10.15
N THR A 96 11.43 -11.19 -10.56
CA THR A 96 10.70 -10.77 -11.76
C THR A 96 9.84 -9.52 -11.52
N ALA A 97 9.66 -9.12 -10.26
CA ALA A 97 8.93 -7.92 -9.84
C ALA A 97 7.57 -7.74 -10.56
N ILE A 98 6.80 -8.83 -10.67
CA ILE A 98 5.48 -8.77 -11.31
C ILE A 98 4.57 -7.90 -10.45
N LEU A 99 4.06 -6.83 -11.05
CA LEU A 99 3.16 -5.89 -10.39
C LEU A 99 1.83 -6.57 -10.06
N SER A 100 1.34 -6.28 -8.85
CA SER A 100 -0.03 -6.53 -8.46
C SER A 100 -0.98 -5.70 -9.33
N LYS A 101 -2.28 -6.03 -9.25
CA LYS A 101 -3.31 -5.06 -9.63
C LYS A 101 -3.16 -3.79 -8.78
N SER A 102 -3.46 -2.64 -9.36
CA SER A 102 -3.43 -1.37 -8.64
C SER A 102 -4.68 -1.16 -7.81
N LEU A 103 -4.50 -0.48 -6.68
CA LEU A 103 -5.55 -0.06 -5.77
C LEU A 103 -5.64 1.47 -5.81
N ALA A 104 -6.83 1.98 -6.12
CA ALA A 104 -7.09 3.41 -6.10
C ALA A 104 -7.30 3.88 -4.67
N VAL A 105 -6.59 4.94 -4.29
CA VAL A 105 -6.64 5.56 -2.96
C VAL A 105 -6.97 7.03 -3.15
N ASN A 106 -7.97 7.48 -2.42
CA ASN A 106 -8.40 8.87 -2.39
C ASN A 106 -8.26 9.41 -0.97
N VAL A 107 -7.60 10.55 -0.83
CA VAL A 107 -7.43 11.27 0.43
C VAL A 107 -8.08 12.64 0.28
N THR A 108 -8.99 12.96 1.20
CA THR A 108 -9.75 14.21 1.18
C THR A 108 -9.49 15.02 2.44
N GLY A 109 -9.30 16.33 2.30
CA GLY A 109 -9.28 17.25 3.41
C GLY A 109 -10.63 17.32 4.11
N MET A 110 -10.62 17.29 5.44
CA MET A 110 -11.80 17.69 6.21
C MET A 110 -12.07 19.17 5.92
N ARG A 111 -13.15 19.46 5.21
CA ARG A 111 -13.79 20.77 5.30
C ARG A 111 -14.35 20.86 6.71
N PHE A 112 -13.65 21.57 7.59
CA PHE A 112 -14.29 22.12 8.78
C PHE A 112 -15.43 23.00 8.28
N ILE A 113 -16.66 22.47 8.33
CA ILE A 113 -17.83 23.34 8.32
C ILE A 113 -17.78 23.98 9.70
N ASP A 114 -17.27 25.20 9.75
CA ASP A 114 -17.29 26.02 10.95
C ASP A 114 -18.76 26.19 11.33
N PHE A 115 -19.22 25.43 12.34
CA PHE A 115 -20.49 25.70 13.00
C PHE A 115 -20.24 26.85 13.97
N SER A 116 -20.01 28.04 13.42
CA SER A 116 -20.08 29.28 14.18
C SER A 116 -21.56 29.51 14.51
N VAL A 117 -21.95 29.12 15.72
CA VAL A 117 -23.21 29.53 16.37
C VAL A 117 -23.02 30.91 16.98
#